data_AF-A0A8H8DQB7-F1
#
_entry.id   AF-A0A8H8DQB7-F1
#
_cell.length_a   1.000
_cell.length_b   1.000
_cell.length_c   1.000
_cell.angle_alpha   90.00
_cell.angle_beta   90.00
_cell.angle_gamma   90.00
#
_symmetry.space_group_name_H-M   'P 1'
#
loop_
_entity.id
_entity.type
_entity.pdbx_description
1 polymer ?
#
loop_
_entity_poly.entity_id
_entity_poly.type
_entity_poly.pdbx_seq_one_letter_code
_entity_poly.pdbx_strand_id
1 'polypeptide(L)'
;MAQNSNALQKFYHDQINSPIKNFDVKSEIFSKHSTFLIADTQEQKNKQVLGKHSTFLFDLGYQKHNIPSLRSHTRRIAKSVIDKRWIRISESSLMQIVEILKDIERPVIMSIRHKTRRTDAQRNLNIMISKIRDRLSKLLVPPSSKEPYNYEKLREKNKELESILISNLEQISRLEKTLDYEKNLLAKEETDFQELVKNAQYNENSRKQQLKKLHPLLRLQDNQLEPEFSYTQINLNENNGLSSYDASNDKSYIVLEKQLKQYINSMKLNSSEVEKIIQSSQKAQTALLKILELYDHSLLHRILIETCI
;
A
#
# COMPACT_ATOMS: atom_id res chain seq x y z
N MET A 1 -4.17 30.28 -31.44
CA MET A 1 -4.64 29.19 -30.56
C MET A 1 -4.35 27.77 -31.08
N ALA A 2 -3.98 27.56 -32.35
CA ALA A 2 -3.75 26.21 -32.91
C ALA A 2 -2.35 25.60 -32.69
N GLN A 3 -1.39 26.33 -32.12
CA GLN A 3 -0.01 25.84 -31.96
C GLN A 3 0.24 25.08 -30.65
N ASN A 4 -0.63 25.20 -29.65
CA ASN A 4 -0.42 24.61 -28.32
C ASN A 4 -0.90 23.16 -28.19
N SER A 5 -1.83 22.70 -29.04
CA SER A 5 -2.29 21.30 -29.01
C SER A 5 -1.24 20.34 -29.57
N ASN A 6 -0.46 20.77 -30.57
CA ASN A 6 0.60 19.95 -31.17
C ASN A 6 1.80 19.69 -30.24
N ALA A 7 2.06 20.59 -29.29
CA ALA A 7 3.13 20.42 -28.30
C ALA A 7 2.76 19.39 -27.23
N LEU A 8 1.51 19.44 -26.74
CA LEU A 8 0.98 18.44 -25.80
C LEU A 8 0.88 17.06 -26.46
N GLN A 9 0.43 16.99 -27.71
CA GLN A 9 0.25 15.72 -28.41
C GLN A 9 1.58 15.03 -28.74
N LYS A 10 2.64 15.79 -29.03
CA LYS A 10 4.01 15.25 -29.16
C LYS A 10 4.57 14.72 -27.83
N PHE A 11 4.31 15.42 -26.72
CA PHE A 11 4.77 14.99 -25.40
C PHE A 11 4.17 13.64 -24.96
N TYR A 12 2.88 13.41 -25.26
CA TYR A 12 2.22 12.13 -25.00
C TYR A 12 2.70 11.01 -25.93
N HIS A 13 3.12 11.32 -27.16
CA HIS A 13 3.61 10.31 -28.10
C HIS A 13 5.04 9.85 -27.76
N ASP A 14 5.88 10.74 -27.22
CA ASP A 14 7.26 10.42 -26.82
C ASP A 14 7.33 9.58 -25.53
N GLN A 15 6.33 9.66 -24.63
CA GLN A 15 6.27 8.80 -23.45
C GLN A 15 5.88 7.35 -23.76
N ILE A 16 5.15 7.10 -24.86
CA ILE A 16 4.64 5.77 -25.21
C ILE A 16 5.70 4.93 -25.97
N ASN A 17 6.65 5.56 -26.65
CA ASN A 17 7.62 4.87 -27.54
C ASN A 17 9.07 4.81 -27.00
N SER A 18 9.31 5.08 -25.72
CA SER A 18 10.64 4.91 -25.12
C SER A 18 10.92 3.43 -24.83
N PRO A 19 12.01 2.83 -25.36
CA PRO A 19 12.33 1.43 -25.08
C PRO A 19 12.76 1.27 -23.62
N ILE A 20 11.93 0.56 -22.86
CA ILE A 20 12.24 -0.33 -21.72
C ILE A 20 13.61 -0.06 -21.05
N LYS A 21 13.65 0.94 -20.16
CA LYS A 21 14.68 1.07 -19.10
C LYS A 21 14.32 0.25 -17.84
N ASN A 22 13.61 -0.88 -18.01
CA ASN A 22 13.13 -1.69 -16.89
C ASN A 22 14.21 -2.53 -16.19
N PHE A 23 15.42 -2.65 -16.77
CA PHE A 23 16.52 -3.41 -16.17
C PHE A 23 17.30 -2.61 -15.11
N ASP A 24 17.49 -1.29 -15.32
CA ASP A 24 18.24 -0.45 -14.38
C ASP A 24 17.40 -0.04 -13.16
N VAL A 25 16.11 0.21 -13.33
CA VAL A 25 15.24 0.56 -12.19
C VAL A 25 15.08 -0.62 -11.23
N LYS A 26 15.04 -1.86 -11.75
CA LYS A 26 15.01 -3.06 -10.91
C LYS A 26 16.32 -3.22 -10.12
N SER A 27 17.49 -3.06 -10.76
CA SER A 27 18.76 -3.20 -10.05
C SER A 27 18.94 -2.11 -8.98
N GLU A 28 18.44 -0.90 -9.22
CA GLU A 28 18.53 0.22 -8.28
C GLU A 28 17.57 0.08 -7.09
N ILE A 29 16.33 -0.39 -7.32
CA ILE A 29 15.36 -0.69 -6.25
C ILE A 29 15.86 -1.89 -5.40
N PHE A 30 16.35 -2.96 -6.03
CA PHE A 30 16.91 -4.10 -5.32
C PHE A 30 18.18 -3.74 -4.54
N SER A 31 19.02 -2.83 -5.05
CA SER A 31 20.22 -2.35 -4.34
C SER A 31 19.86 -1.48 -3.11
N LYS A 32 18.89 -0.57 -3.26
CA LYS A 32 18.42 0.30 -2.17
C LYS A 32 17.69 -0.49 -1.07
N HIS A 33 16.94 -1.54 -1.40
CA HIS A 33 16.31 -2.39 -0.39
C HIS A 33 17.24 -3.49 0.16
N SER A 34 18.20 -3.98 -0.62
CA SER A 34 19.26 -4.90 -0.16
C SER A 34 20.11 -4.28 0.94
N THR A 35 20.53 -3.03 0.77
CA THR A 35 21.33 -2.31 1.77
C THR A 35 20.54 -2.07 3.06
N PHE A 36 19.23 -1.83 2.97
CA PHE A 36 18.35 -1.71 4.13
C PHE A 36 18.19 -3.04 4.88
N LEU A 37 18.01 -4.15 4.16
CA LEU A 37 17.90 -5.49 4.75
C LEU A 37 19.22 -5.99 5.35
N ILE A 38 20.37 -5.62 4.76
CA ILE A 38 21.71 -5.92 5.31
C ILE A 38 21.97 -5.08 6.56
N ALA A 39 21.55 -3.82 6.59
CA ALA A 39 21.63 -2.98 7.79
C ALA A 39 20.76 -3.53 8.93
N ASP A 40 19.53 -3.95 8.65
CA ASP A 40 18.63 -4.56 9.64
C ASP A 40 19.17 -5.90 10.17
N THR A 41 19.79 -6.74 9.32
CA THR A 41 20.39 -8.01 9.77
C THR A 41 21.68 -7.82 10.57
N GLN A 42 22.46 -6.77 10.29
CA GLN A 42 23.63 -6.39 11.11
C GLN A 42 23.18 -5.76 12.45
N GLU A 43 22.11 -4.97 12.44
CA GLU A 43 21.55 -4.39 13.66
C GLU A 43 20.91 -5.45 14.58
N GLN A 44 20.29 -6.49 14.01
CA GLN A 44 19.79 -7.63 14.78
C GLN A 44 20.91 -8.53 15.35
N LYS A 45 22.03 -8.69 14.64
CA LYS A 45 23.22 -9.39 15.17
C LYS A 45 23.88 -8.61 16.31
N ASN A 46 23.97 -7.28 16.21
CA ASN A 46 24.52 -6.43 17.26
C ASN A 46 23.58 -6.31 18.48
N LYS A 47 22.25 -6.38 18.28
CA LYS A 47 21.26 -6.44 19.37
C LYS A 47 21.27 -7.76 20.16
N GLN A 48 21.75 -8.87 19.57
CA GLN A 48 21.94 -10.13 20.33
C GLN A 48 23.14 -10.09 21.28
N VAL A 49 24.11 -9.20 21.08
CA VAL A 49 25.33 -9.10 21.91
C VAL A 49 25.18 -8.10 23.06
N LEU A 50 24.20 -7.19 23.01
CA LEU A 50 23.95 -6.21 24.08
C LEU A 50 22.58 -6.42 24.73
N GLY A 51 22.39 -7.60 25.30
CA GLY A 51 21.27 -7.87 26.21
C GLY A 51 21.49 -7.17 27.55
N LYS A 52 21.22 -5.86 27.60
CA LYS A 52 20.87 -5.00 28.76
C LYS A 52 21.10 -3.55 28.32
N HIS A 53 20.09 -2.69 28.44
CA HIS A 53 20.08 -1.26 28.08
C HIS A 53 19.75 -0.94 26.61
N SER A 54 18.47 -0.96 26.27
CA SER A 54 17.92 -0.05 25.26
C SER A 54 16.42 0.03 25.48
N THR A 55 16.02 0.93 26.38
CA THR A 55 14.63 1.36 26.55
C THR A 55 14.59 2.87 26.44
N PHE A 56 15.26 3.44 25.44
CA PHE A 56 15.13 4.85 25.11
C PHE A 56 15.41 5.00 23.62
N LEU A 57 14.52 5.74 22.95
CA LEU A 57 14.48 6.06 21.52
C LEU A 57 13.82 5.00 20.63
N PHE A 58 12.49 5.08 20.50
CA PHE A 58 11.77 4.96 19.23
C PHE A 58 10.35 5.54 19.42
N ASP A 59 10.22 6.84 19.15
CA ASP A 59 8.95 7.57 19.10
C ASP A 59 8.66 7.96 17.65
N LEU A 60 8.25 6.96 16.86
CA LEU A 60 7.58 7.13 15.56
C LEU A 60 6.59 5.96 15.48
N GLY A 61 5.30 6.29 15.34
CA GLY A 61 4.14 5.42 15.54
C GLY A 61 4.00 4.21 14.61
N TYR A 62 4.96 3.30 14.61
CA TYR A 62 4.82 1.97 14.05
C TYR A 62 4.30 1.04 15.15
N GLN A 63 3.05 0.60 15.01
CA GLN A 63 2.49 -0.48 15.81
C GLN A 63 3.41 -1.68 15.68
N LYS A 64 4.17 -1.99 16.74
CA LYS A 64 5.06 -3.14 16.80
C LYS A 64 4.19 -4.40 16.84
N HIS A 65 3.80 -4.89 15.66
CA HIS A 65 3.09 -6.15 15.54
C HIS A 65 3.97 -7.24 16.15
N ASN A 66 3.52 -7.77 17.28
CA ASN A 66 4.23 -8.78 18.04
C ASN A 66 4.10 -10.09 17.25
N ILE A 67 5.08 -10.38 16.40
CA ILE A 67 5.10 -11.60 15.59
C ILE A 67 5.15 -12.80 16.57
N PRO A 68 4.16 -13.71 16.56
CA PRO A 68 4.15 -14.85 17.46
C PRO A 68 5.37 -15.73 17.23
N SER A 69 6.32 -15.73 18.17
CA SER A 69 7.48 -16.62 18.14
C SER A 69 7.12 -17.97 18.74
N LEU A 70 7.34 -19.06 18.02
CA LEU A 70 7.15 -20.41 18.55
C LEU A 70 8.16 -20.66 19.67
N ARG A 71 7.69 -21.15 20.84
CA ARG A 71 8.56 -21.62 21.91
C ARG A 71 9.06 -23.03 21.60
N SER A 72 10.35 -23.27 21.80
CA SER A 72 10.91 -24.63 21.69
C SER A 72 10.31 -25.52 22.78
N HIS A 73 9.77 -26.68 22.38
CA HIS A 73 9.20 -27.66 23.29
C HIS A 73 9.89 -29.00 23.09
N THR A 74 10.58 -29.49 24.13
CA THR A 74 11.27 -30.79 24.10
C THR A 74 10.42 -31.84 24.78
N ARG A 75 10.07 -32.91 24.07
CA ARG A 75 9.32 -34.05 24.61
C ARG A 75 10.23 -35.28 24.73
N ARG A 76 10.21 -35.95 25.89
CA ARG A 76 10.84 -37.28 26.07
C ARG A 76 9.92 -38.36 25.51
N ILE A 77 10.43 -39.23 24.64
CA ILE A 77 9.68 -40.29 23.98
C ILE A 77 10.31 -41.64 24.36
N ALA A 78 9.49 -42.60 24.80
CA ALA A 78 9.96 -43.95 25.12
C ALA A 78 10.39 -44.70 23.85
N LYS A 79 11.46 -45.50 23.92
CA LYS A 79 11.99 -46.28 22.79
C LYS A 79 10.95 -47.20 22.15
N SER A 80 10.08 -47.79 22.96
CA SER A 80 8.95 -48.62 22.50
C SER A 80 7.94 -47.88 21.62
N VAL A 81 7.83 -46.56 21.74
CA VAL A 81 6.97 -45.72 20.90
C VAL A 81 7.67 -45.40 19.57
N ILE A 82 8.98 -45.26 19.58
CA ILE A 82 9.81 -45.06 18.38
C ILE A 82 9.69 -46.28 17.47
N ASP A 83 9.97 -47.47 18.00
CA ASP A 83 9.98 -48.71 17.21
C ASP A 83 8.59 -49.07 16.64
N LYS A 84 7.51 -48.68 17.33
CA LYS A 84 6.12 -48.98 16.92
C LYS A 84 5.49 -47.94 15.99
N ARG A 85 5.81 -46.65 16.16
CA ARG A 85 5.10 -45.55 15.46
C ARG A 85 5.94 -44.88 14.39
N TRP A 86 7.27 -44.95 14.47
CA TRP A 86 8.13 -44.26 13.52
C TRP A 86 8.33 -45.13 12.29
N ILE A 87 8.16 -44.51 11.12
CA ILE A 87 8.19 -45.19 9.83
C ILE A 87 9.51 -44.83 9.16
N ARG A 88 10.05 -45.74 8.37
CA ARG A 88 11.20 -45.44 7.51
C ARG A 88 10.78 -44.42 6.45
N ILE A 89 11.73 -43.58 6.04
CA ILE A 89 11.49 -42.59 4.97
C ILE A 89 11.09 -43.34 3.69
N SER A 90 10.08 -42.83 2.98
CA SER A 90 9.69 -43.39 1.69
C SER A 90 10.80 -43.20 0.66
N GLU A 91 10.96 -44.16 -0.25
CA GLU A 91 11.99 -44.07 -1.30
C GLU A 91 11.78 -42.84 -2.21
N SER A 92 10.52 -42.46 -2.44
CA SER A 92 10.18 -41.25 -3.20
C SER A 92 10.72 -39.97 -2.53
N SER A 93 10.57 -39.84 -1.22
CA SER A 93 11.12 -38.69 -0.48
C SER A 93 12.64 -38.71 -0.43
N LEU A 94 13.28 -39.89 -0.35
CA LEU A 94 14.74 -40.00 -0.43
C LEU A 94 15.27 -39.53 -1.79
N MET A 95 14.59 -39.89 -2.87
CA MET A 95 14.97 -39.44 -4.21
C MET A 95 14.86 -37.92 -4.36
N GLN A 96 13.80 -37.30 -3.83
CA GLN A 96 13.65 -35.84 -3.81
C GLN A 96 14.77 -35.16 -3.01
N ILE A 97 15.16 -35.71 -1.85
CA ILE A 97 16.27 -35.16 -1.05
C ILE A 97 17.59 -35.25 -1.83
N VAL A 98 17.83 -36.36 -2.52
CA VAL A 98 19.04 -36.53 -3.36
C VAL A 98 19.03 -35.55 -4.53
N GLU A 99 17.88 -35.30 -5.14
CA GLU A 99 17.71 -34.31 -6.22
C GLU A 99 18.03 -32.89 -5.72
N ILE A 100 17.47 -32.48 -4.58
CA ILE A 100 17.77 -31.19 -3.95
C ILE A 100 19.27 -31.06 -3.64
N LEU A 101 19.90 -32.10 -3.09
CA LEU A 101 21.34 -32.09 -2.80
C LEU A 101 22.19 -31.96 -4.06
N LYS A 102 21.77 -32.58 -5.18
CA LYS A 102 22.43 -32.43 -6.48
C LYS A 102 22.24 -31.04 -7.06
N ASP A 103 21.08 -30.43 -6.89
CA ASP A 103 20.82 -29.07 -7.34
C ASP A 103 21.65 -28.05 -6.57
N ILE A 104 21.88 -28.28 -5.28
CA ILE A 104 22.80 -27.48 -4.44
C ILE A 104 24.28 -27.75 -4.78
N GLU A 105 24.63 -28.98 -5.16
CA GLU A 105 25.98 -29.35 -5.60
C GLU A 105 26.41 -28.57 -6.86
N ARG A 106 25.52 -28.39 -7.84
CA ARG A 106 25.82 -27.70 -9.11
C ARG A 106 26.45 -26.31 -8.95
N PRO A 107 25.87 -25.34 -8.23
CA PRO A 107 26.46 -24.01 -8.07
C PRO A 107 27.78 -24.06 -7.29
N VAL A 108 27.91 -24.95 -6.31
CA VAL A 108 29.16 -25.11 -5.54
C VAL A 108 30.29 -25.61 -6.45
N ILE A 109 30.03 -26.59 -7.32
CA ILE A 109 31.01 -27.07 -8.29
C ILE A 109 31.37 -25.99 -9.32
N MET A 110 30.38 -25.23 -9.79
CA MET A 110 30.62 -24.16 -10.77
C MET A 110 31.43 -23.00 -10.19
N SER A 111 31.37 -22.78 -8.88
CA SER A 111 32.20 -21.76 -8.20
C SER A 111 33.71 -22.10 -8.20
N ILE A 112 34.08 -23.38 -8.33
CA ILE A 112 35.49 -23.82 -8.31
C ILE A 112 36.13 -23.53 -9.66
N ARG A 113 37.17 -22.69 -9.69
CA ARG A 113 37.88 -22.27 -10.92
C ARG A 113 38.69 -23.39 -11.60
N HIS A 114 39.33 -24.26 -10.82
CA HIS A 114 40.23 -25.30 -11.34
C HIS A 114 39.49 -26.59 -11.72
N LYS A 115 39.71 -27.09 -12.95
CA LYS A 115 39.02 -28.28 -13.49
C LYS A 115 39.31 -29.56 -12.71
N THR A 116 40.55 -29.79 -12.27
CA THR A 116 40.95 -30.97 -11.48
C THR A 116 40.29 -30.97 -10.10
N ARG A 117 40.32 -29.83 -9.41
CA ARG A 117 39.62 -29.67 -8.13
C ARG A 117 38.10 -29.78 -8.27
N ARG A 118 37.55 -29.39 -9.43
CA ARG A 118 36.12 -29.53 -9.73
C ARG A 118 35.71 -31.00 -9.82
N THR A 119 36.48 -31.84 -10.50
CA THR A 119 36.19 -33.28 -10.60
C THR A 119 36.36 -33.99 -9.26
N ASP A 120 37.37 -33.61 -8.46
CA ASP A 120 37.59 -34.19 -7.14
C ASP A 120 36.48 -33.80 -6.15
N ALA A 121 36.07 -32.52 -6.17
CA ALA A 121 34.93 -32.04 -5.38
C ALA A 121 33.64 -32.76 -5.77
N GLN A 122 33.36 -32.89 -7.07
CA GLN A 122 32.19 -33.64 -7.56
C GLN A 122 32.22 -35.09 -7.07
N ARG A 123 33.35 -35.78 -7.18
CA ARG A 123 33.48 -37.17 -6.69
C ARG A 123 33.22 -37.27 -5.19
N ASN A 124 33.81 -36.39 -4.40
CA ASN A 124 33.66 -36.39 -2.95
C ASN A 124 32.21 -36.06 -2.52
N LEU A 125 31.57 -35.09 -3.17
CA LEU A 125 30.18 -34.72 -2.92
C LEU A 125 29.24 -35.86 -3.28
N ASN A 126 29.44 -36.53 -4.41
CA ASN A 126 28.63 -37.70 -4.78
C ASN A 126 28.77 -38.87 -3.79
N ILE A 127 29.98 -39.13 -3.27
CA ILE A 127 30.19 -40.11 -2.19
C ILE A 127 29.43 -39.68 -0.92
N MET A 128 29.46 -38.40 -0.58
CA MET A 128 28.75 -37.88 0.59
C MET A 128 27.24 -37.97 0.43
N ILE A 129 26.70 -37.64 -0.74
CA ILE A 129 25.27 -37.77 -1.07
C ILE A 129 24.83 -39.23 -0.97
N SER A 130 25.63 -40.19 -1.48
CA SER A 130 25.35 -41.62 -1.33
C SER A 130 25.35 -42.05 0.15
N LYS A 131 26.34 -41.62 0.94
CA LYS A 131 26.38 -41.90 2.39
C LYS A 131 25.18 -41.29 3.12
N ILE A 132 24.76 -40.09 2.76
CA ILE A 132 23.58 -39.44 3.33
C ILE A 132 22.33 -40.25 3.00
N ARG A 133 22.14 -40.67 1.75
CA ARG A 133 21.03 -41.55 1.34
C ARG A 133 20.99 -42.84 2.16
N ASP A 134 22.14 -43.51 2.31
CA ASP A 134 22.25 -44.78 3.05
C ASP A 134 22.01 -44.62 4.55
N ARG A 135 22.31 -43.44 5.11
CA ARG A 135 22.02 -43.12 6.51
C ARG A 135 20.55 -42.77 6.68
N LEU A 136 19.99 -41.93 5.80
CA LEU A 136 18.60 -41.50 5.84
C LEU A 136 17.63 -42.68 5.65
N SER A 137 17.94 -43.66 4.79
CA SER A 137 17.11 -44.85 4.60
C SER A 137 17.03 -45.74 5.85
N LYS A 138 18.01 -45.66 6.75
CA LYS A 138 18.06 -46.39 8.02
C LYS A 138 17.43 -45.60 9.17
N LEU A 139 17.16 -44.31 8.99
CA LEU A 139 16.54 -43.50 10.02
C LEU A 139 15.04 -43.76 10.09
N LEU A 140 14.55 -43.99 11.30
CA LEU A 140 13.14 -43.96 11.61
C LEU A 140 12.73 -42.50 11.80
N VAL A 141 11.67 -42.09 11.12
CA VAL A 141 11.14 -40.72 11.20
C VAL A 141 9.79 -40.76 11.90
N PRO A 142 9.50 -39.79 12.80
CA PRO A 142 8.18 -39.67 13.39
C PRO A 142 7.10 -39.62 12.30
N PRO A 143 5.93 -40.24 12.51
CA PRO A 143 4.81 -40.05 11.59
C PRO A 143 4.49 -38.55 11.58
N SER A 144 4.66 -37.93 10.41
CA SER A 144 4.41 -36.50 10.22
C SER A 144 2.97 -36.17 10.61
N SER A 145 2.73 -34.90 10.97
CA SER A 145 1.39 -34.34 11.10
C SER A 145 0.50 -34.75 9.92
N LYS A 146 -0.82 -34.82 10.15
CA LYS A 146 -1.84 -35.36 9.24
C LYS A 146 -1.81 -34.79 7.81
N GLU A 147 -1.10 -33.69 7.59
CA GLU A 147 -0.88 -33.10 6.28
C GLU A 147 0.60 -33.22 5.89
N PRO A 148 0.92 -33.83 4.72
CA PRO A 148 2.28 -33.82 4.20
C PRO A 148 2.70 -32.37 3.92
N TYR A 149 3.82 -31.96 4.53
CA TYR A 149 4.42 -30.65 4.29
C TYR A 149 4.85 -30.56 2.82
N ASN A 150 4.08 -29.81 2.02
CA ASN A 150 4.34 -29.63 0.59
C ASN A 150 5.17 -28.36 0.39
N TYR A 151 6.49 -28.53 0.32
CA TYR A 151 7.42 -27.41 0.11
C TYR A 151 7.10 -26.61 -1.15
N GLU A 152 6.73 -27.27 -2.26
CA GLU A 152 6.40 -26.58 -3.51
C GLU A 152 5.15 -25.69 -3.37
N LYS A 153 4.10 -26.16 -2.68
CA LYS A 153 2.90 -25.33 -2.44
C LYS A 153 3.24 -24.09 -1.60
N LEU A 154 4.08 -24.25 -0.57
CA LEU A 154 4.53 -23.12 0.24
C LEU A 154 5.36 -22.14 -0.58
N ARG A 155 6.24 -22.66 -1.44
CA ARG A 155 7.08 -21.86 -2.33
C ARG A 155 6.26 -21.10 -3.37
N GLU A 156 5.25 -21.72 -3.95
CA GLU A 156 4.29 -21.07 -4.86
C GLU A 156 3.55 -19.94 -4.15
N LYS A 157 3.02 -20.21 -2.95
CA LYS A 157 2.36 -19.19 -2.12
C LYS A 157 3.30 -18.04 -1.77
N ASN A 158 4.56 -18.33 -1.47
CA ASN A 158 5.53 -17.29 -1.19
C ASN A 158 5.83 -16.43 -2.43
N LYS A 159 5.97 -17.04 -3.61
CA LYS A 159 6.12 -16.31 -4.88
C LYS A 159 4.91 -15.44 -5.21
N GLU A 160 3.70 -15.93 -4.96
CA GLU A 160 2.46 -15.17 -5.13
C GLU A 160 2.45 -13.92 -4.25
N LEU A 161 2.80 -14.08 -2.97
CA LEU A 161 2.91 -12.98 -2.02
C LEU A 161 4.03 -12.00 -2.38
N GLU A 162 5.19 -12.50 -2.81
CA GLU A 162 6.30 -11.67 -3.30
C GLU A 162 5.89 -10.85 -4.52
N SER A 163 5.16 -11.44 -5.46
CA SER A 163 4.64 -10.73 -6.64
C SER A 163 3.67 -9.60 -6.26
N ILE A 164 2.75 -9.87 -5.32
CA ILE A 164 1.80 -8.86 -4.81
C ILE A 164 2.56 -7.74 -4.09
N LEU A 165 3.54 -8.10 -3.26
CA LEU A 165 4.36 -7.13 -2.54
C LEU A 165 5.14 -6.22 -3.48
N ILE A 166 5.79 -6.78 -4.51
CA ILE A 166 6.52 -6.02 -5.52
C ILE A 166 5.57 -5.06 -6.26
N SER A 167 4.41 -5.55 -6.70
CA SER A 167 3.43 -4.70 -7.40
C SER A 167 2.94 -3.54 -6.52
N ASN A 168 2.70 -3.80 -5.23
CA ASN A 168 2.28 -2.76 -4.28
C ASN A 168 3.38 -1.73 -4.04
N LEU A 169 4.63 -2.18 -3.90
CA LEU A 169 5.78 -1.27 -3.73
C LEU A 169 6.01 -0.40 -4.98
N GLU A 170 5.86 -0.96 -6.18
CA GLU A 170 5.92 -0.20 -7.43
C GLU A 170 4.80 0.85 -7.51
N GLN A 171 3.58 0.48 -7.10
CA GLN A 171 2.46 1.42 -7.04
C GLN A 171 2.72 2.54 -6.02
N ILE A 172 3.20 2.21 -4.82
CA ILE A 172 3.55 3.21 -3.80
C ILE A 172 4.61 4.17 -4.33
N SER A 173 5.70 3.65 -4.92
CA SER A 173 6.77 4.49 -5.48
C SER A 173 6.26 5.43 -6.59
N ARG A 174 5.32 4.97 -7.41
CA ARG A 174 4.66 5.81 -8.41
C ARG A 174 3.83 6.91 -7.76
N LEU A 175 3.03 6.57 -6.75
CA LEU A 175 2.20 7.53 -6.03
C LEU A 175 3.02 8.57 -5.29
N GLU A 176 4.13 8.18 -4.65
CA GLU A 176 5.06 9.10 -4.00
C GLU A 176 5.63 10.12 -4.99
N LYS A 177 6.09 9.66 -6.16
CA LYS A 177 6.58 10.56 -7.22
C LYS A 177 5.51 11.54 -7.71
N THR A 178 4.28 11.05 -7.91
CA THR A 178 3.16 11.92 -8.30
C THR A 178 2.85 12.93 -7.21
N LEU A 179 2.83 12.50 -5.94
CA LEU A 179 2.57 13.36 -4.80
C LEU A 179 3.64 14.45 -4.66
N ASP A 180 4.91 14.12 -4.84
CA ASP A 180 5.99 15.10 -4.82
C ASP A 180 5.89 16.09 -5.98
N TYR A 181 5.52 15.62 -7.16
CA TYR A 181 5.25 16.50 -8.31
C TYR A 181 4.10 17.48 -8.02
N GLU A 182 2.96 16.99 -7.54
CA GLU A 182 1.78 17.81 -7.22
C GLU A 182 2.08 18.80 -6.09
N LYS A 183 2.83 18.40 -5.05
CA LYS A 183 3.27 19.32 -3.99
C LYS A 183 4.14 20.45 -4.54
N ASN A 184 5.07 20.13 -5.43
CA ASN A 184 5.92 21.14 -6.06
C ASN A 184 5.13 22.05 -7.01
N LEU A 185 4.11 21.52 -7.69
CA LEU A 185 3.21 22.32 -8.51
C LEU A 185 2.39 23.28 -7.65
N LEU A 186 1.78 22.77 -6.58
CA LEU A 186 1.00 23.58 -5.63
C LEU A 186 1.84 24.68 -4.98
N ALA A 187 3.09 24.38 -4.62
CA ALA A 187 3.99 25.39 -4.07
C ALA A 187 4.27 26.55 -5.05
N LYS A 188 4.36 26.26 -6.36
CA LYS A 188 4.52 27.30 -7.40
C LYS A 188 3.25 28.12 -7.58
N GLU A 189 2.09 27.46 -7.63
CA GLU A 189 0.80 28.14 -7.75
C GLU A 189 0.54 29.07 -6.56
N GLU A 190 0.91 28.64 -5.35
CA GLU A 190 0.83 29.45 -4.14
C GLU A 190 1.75 30.69 -4.23
N THR A 191 2.98 30.54 -4.73
CA THR A 191 3.87 31.70 -4.92
C THR A 191 3.32 32.68 -5.97
N ASP A 192 2.79 32.16 -7.07
CA ASP A 192 2.19 32.98 -8.15
C ASP A 192 0.94 33.71 -7.64
N PHE A 193 0.11 33.03 -6.85
CA PHE A 193 -1.07 33.63 -6.23
C PHE A 193 -0.69 34.74 -5.25
N GLN A 194 0.34 34.54 -4.42
CA GLN A 194 0.83 35.58 -3.51
C GLN A 194 1.36 36.80 -4.25
N GLU A 195 2.01 36.62 -5.39
CA GLU A 195 2.44 37.73 -6.25
C GLU A 195 1.26 38.50 -6.83
N LEU A 196 0.24 37.78 -7.35
CA LEU A 196 -0.99 38.40 -7.85
C LEU A 196 -1.75 39.16 -6.77
N VAL A 197 -1.81 38.64 -5.54
CA VAL A 197 -2.43 39.33 -4.39
C VAL A 197 -1.67 40.62 -4.07
N LYS A 198 -0.34 40.59 -4.03
CA LYS A 198 0.48 41.80 -3.82
C LYS A 198 0.26 42.84 -4.91
N ASN A 199 0.20 42.41 -6.17
CA ASN A 199 -0.05 43.29 -7.32
C ASN A 199 -1.47 43.88 -7.28
N ALA A 200 -2.48 43.09 -6.92
CA ALA A 200 -3.85 43.54 -6.74
C ALA A 200 -3.96 44.57 -5.60
N GLN A 201 -3.32 44.32 -4.45
CA GLN A 201 -3.26 45.25 -3.33
C GLN A 201 -2.52 46.55 -3.70
N TYR A 202 -1.42 46.46 -4.44
CA TYR A 202 -0.70 47.64 -4.93
C TYR A 202 -1.57 48.49 -5.86
N ASN A 203 -2.28 47.85 -6.80
CA ASN A 203 -3.20 48.52 -7.72
C ASN A 203 -4.38 49.13 -6.97
N GLU A 204 -4.96 48.43 -5.99
CA GLU A 204 -6.04 48.95 -5.17
C GLU A 204 -5.58 50.16 -4.34
N ASN A 205 -4.39 50.10 -3.75
CA ASN A 205 -3.80 51.21 -3.01
C ASN A 205 -3.53 52.41 -3.91
N SER A 206 -2.99 52.19 -5.11
CA SER A 206 -2.78 53.24 -6.12
C SER A 206 -4.13 53.86 -6.54
N ARG A 207 -5.15 53.04 -6.78
CA ARG A 207 -6.53 53.50 -7.06
C ARG A 207 -7.08 54.33 -5.90
N LYS A 208 -6.96 53.87 -4.65
CA LYS A 208 -7.38 54.60 -3.45
C LYS A 208 -6.65 55.95 -3.32
N GLN A 209 -5.35 55.99 -3.61
CA GLN A 209 -4.58 57.25 -3.63
C GLN A 209 -5.05 58.20 -4.73
N GLN A 210 -5.36 57.70 -5.92
CA GLN A 210 -5.95 58.49 -7.01
C GLN A 210 -7.35 59.00 -6.65
N LEU A 211 -8.21 58.17 -6.05
CA LEU A 211 -9.53 58.57 -5.55
C LEU A 211 -9.44 59.64 -4.46
N LYS A 212 -8.42 59.60 -3.59
CA LYS A 212 -8.17 60.67 -2.61
C LYS A 212 -7.86 62.02 -3.26
N LYS A 213 -7.30 62.06 -4.48
CA LYS A 213 -7.05 63.29 -5.23
C LYS A 213 -8.31 63.85 -5.92
N LEU A 214 -9.40 63.09 -5.97
CA LEU A 214 -10.67 63.56 -6.52
C LEU A 214 -11.40 64.47 -5.52
N HIS A 215 -12.26 65.33 -6.07
CA HIS A 215 -13.11 66.22 -5.29
C HIS A 215 -13.98 65.42 -4.30
N PRO A 216 -14.18 65.89 -3.05
CA PRO A 216 -14.88 65.14 -1.99
C PRO A 216 -16.25 64.58 -2.38
N LEU A 217 -16.97 65.21 -3.30
CA LEU A 217 -18.28 64.75 -3.81
C LEU A 217 -18.22 63.53 -4.74
N LEU A 218 -17.04 63.19 -5.28
CA LEU A 218 -16.81 62.03 -6.14
C LEU A 218 -16.12 60.87 -5.41
N ARG A 219 -15.82 61.03 -4.11
CA ARG A 219 -15.32 59.94 -3.28
C ARG A 219 -16.49 59.02 -2.95
N LEU A 220 -16.53 57.86 -3.61
CA LEU A 220 -17.42 56.77 -3.21
C LEU A 220 -17.10 56.40 -1.75
N GLN A 221 -18.13 56.44 -0.91
CA GLN A 221 -18.04 56.24 0.53
C GLN A 221 -18.08 54.74 0.81
N ASP A 222 -16.92 54.06 0.78
CA ASP A 222 -16.79 52.64 1.13
C ASP A 222 -16.94 52.38 2.66
N ASN A 223 -17.64 53.26 3.38
CA ASN A 223 -17.90 53.11 4.81
C ASN A 223 -19.18 52.29 5.01
N GLN A 224 -19.14 50.99 4.68
CA GLN A 224 -20.09 49.99 5.19
C GLN A 224 -19.62 48.58 4.76
N LEU A 225 -18.50 48.15 5.30
CA LEU A 225 -18.24 46.71 5.44
C LEU A 225 -18.26 46.42 6.94
N GLU A 226 -19.43 45.97 7.37
CA GLU A 226 -19.70 45.36 8.67
C GLU A 226 -18.60 44.35 9.01
N PRO A 227 -18.07 44.36 10.25
CA PRO A 227 -17.13 43.34 10.68
C PRO A 227 -17.82 41.97 10.72
N GLU A 228 -17.15 40.98 10.14
CA GLU A 228 -17.50 39.56 10.12
C GLU A 228 -18.06 39.05 11.45
N PHE A 229 -19.24 38.43 11.38
CA PHE A 229 -19.72 37.54 12.43
C PHE A 229 -18.73 36.40 12.64
N SER A 230 -18.05 36.38 13.78
CA SER A 230 -17.16 35.31 14.21
C SER A 230 -17.98 34.12 14.72
N TYR A 231 -18.06 33.04 13.94
CA TYR A 231 -18.78 31.80 14.29
C TYR A 231 -18.04 30.91 15.31
N THR A 232 -16.93 31.37 15.89
CA THR A 232 -16.05 30.54 16.74
C THR A 232 -16.44 30.50 18.22
N GLN A 233 -17.59 31.07 18.61
CA GLN A 233 -18.04 31.14 20.01
C GLN A 233 -19.29 30.31 20.31
N ILE A 234 -19.48 29.17 19.64
CA ILE A 234 -20.50 28.19 20.07
C ILE A 234 -19.79 26.94 20.58
N ASN A 235 -19.40 26.98 21.85
CA ASN A 235 -18.98 25.81 22.60
C ASN A 235 -20.23 25.04 23.05
N LEU A 236 -20.75 24.14 22.19
CA LEU A 236 -21.79 23.19 22.56
C LEU A 236 -21.14 21.98 23.24
N ASN A 237 -20.86 22.10 24.54
CA ASN A 237 -20.62 20.94 25.39
C ASN A 237 -21.73 20.87 26.44
N GLU A 238 -22.89 20.37 26.02
CA GLU A 238 -23.99 20.02 26.91
C GLU A 238 -23.89 18.54 27.32
N ASN A 239 -23.35 18.32 28.52
CA ASN A 239 -23.93 17.49 29.59
C ASN A 239 -24.40 16.05 29.27
N ASN A 240 -23.77 15.05 29.90
CA ASN A 240 -24.19 14.56 31.23
C ASN A 240 -23.49 13.26 31.62
N GLY A 241 -22.89 13.28 32.81
CA GLY A 241 -22.40 12.09 33.50
C GLY A 241 -23.56 11.28 34.11
N LEU A 242 -23.53 9.98 33.86
CA LEU A 242 -24.03 8.92 34.74
C LEU A 242 -23.60 7.56 34.17
N SER A 243 -22.29 7.32 34.20
CA SER A 243 -21.73 5.97 34.08
C SER A 243 -20.42 5.94 34.84
N SER A 244 -20.23 4.92 35.68
CA SER A 244 -18.98 4.65 36.40
C SER A 244 -17.81 4.31 35.46
N TYR A 245 -18.04 4.37 34.14
CA TYR A 245 -17.06 4.19 33.09
C TYR A 245 -16.84 5.52 32.35
N ASP A 246 -15.66 6.11 32.53
CA ASP A 246 -15.22 7.28 31.77
C ASP A 246 -14.75 6.85 30.37
N ALA A 247 -15.72 6.74 29.46
CA ALA A 247 -15.48 6.37 28.07
C ALA A 247 -14.54 7.36 27.34
N SER A 248 -14.39 8.59 27.85
CA SER A 248 -13.49 9.60 27.32
C SER A 248 -12.01 9.37 27.67
N ASN A 249 -11.71 8.42 28.57
CA ASN A 249 -10.35 8.08 28.98
C ASN A 249 -9.85 6.73 28.43
N ASP A 250 -10.75 5.92 27.83
CA ASP A 250 -10.40 4.67 27.18
C ASP A 250 -9.95 4.91 25.73
N LYS A 251 -8.63 4.85 25.52
CA LYS A 251 -8.00 5.02 24.21
C LYS A 251 -8.54 4.06 23.15
N SER A 252 -9.00 2.86 23.54
CA SER A 252 -9.57 1.89 22.59
C SER A 252 -10.98 2.28 22.15
N TYR A 253 -11.81 2.77 23.08
CA TYR A 253 -13.14 3.29 22.79
C TYR A 253 -13.09 4.55 21.92
N ILE A 254 -12.19 5.49 22.20
CA ILE A 254 -12.03 6.72 21.41
C ILE A 254 -11.64 6.41 19.95
N VAL A 255 -10.76 5.43 19.74
CA VAL A 255 -10.38 4.99 18.39
C VAL A 255 -11.58 4.39 17.66
N LEU A 256 -12.35 3.54 18.34
CA LEU A 256 -13.56 2.93 17.78
C LEU A 256 -14.65 3.97 17.47
N GLU A 257 -14.90 4.92 18.38
CA GLU A 257 -15.86 6.00 18.18
C GLU A 257 -15.44 6.88 16.99
N LYS A 258 -14.15 7.20 16.88
CA LYS A 258 -13.62 7.96 15.74
C LYS A 258 -13.78 7.20 14.44
N GLN A 259 -13.48 5.90 14.42
CA GLN A 259 -13.68 5.05 13.25
C GLN A 259 -15.17 4.96 12.85
N LEU A 260 -16.06 4.74 13.82
CA LEU A 260 -17.51 4.71 13.60
C LEU A 260 -18.03 6.04 13.05
N LYS A 261 -17.64 7.17 13.63
CA LYS A 261 -18.00 8.49 13.11
C LYS A 261 -17.49 8.69 11.69
N GLN A 262 -16.28 8.25 11.37
CA GLN A 262 -15.74 8.29 10.01
C GLN A 262 -16.55 7.42 9.05
N TYR A 263 -16.91 6.18 9.42
CA TYR A 263 -17.72 5.30 8.59
C TYR A 263 -19.13 5.83 8.38
N ILE A 264 -19.79 6.34 9.42
CA ILE A 264 -21.14 6.92 9.32
C ILE A 264 -21.11 8.17 8.42
N ASN A 265 -20.10 9.03 8.58
CA ASN A 265 -19.96 10.20 7.70
C ASN A 265 -19.69 9.78 6.25
N SER A 266 -18.87 8.76 6.02
CA SER A 266 -18.66 8.22 4.67
C SER A 266 -19.93 7.62 4.08
N MET A 267 -20.71 6.85 4.85
CA MET A 267 -22.00 6.32 4.40
C MET A 267 -23.00 7.45 4.09
N LYS A 268 -23.03 8.50 4.91
CA LYS A 268 -23.89 9.67 4.67
C LYS A 268 -23.49 10.41 3.40
N LEU A 269 -22.20 10.61 3.17
CA LEU A 269 -21.68 11.21 1.94
C LEU A 269 -22.01 10.35 0.72
N ASN A 270 -21.71 9.06 0.76
CA ASN A 270 -22.03 8.13 -0.33
C ASN A 270 -23.53 8.08 -0.60
N SER A 271 -24.38 8.07 0.43
CA SER A 271 -25.84 8.12 0.28
C SER A 271 -26.29 9.40 -0.43
N SER A 272 -25.71 10.55 -0.08
CA SER A 272 -26.02 11.82 -0.74
C SER A 272 -25.55 11.85 -2.20
N GLU A 273 -24.43 11.20 -2.53
CA GLU A 273 -23.95 11.07 -3.90
C GLU A 273 -24.85 10.13 -4.72
N VAL A 274 -25.27 8.99 -4.15
CA VAL A 274 -26.24 8.09 -4.78
C VAL A 274 -27.57 8.79 -5.03
N GLU A 275 -28.05 9.61 -4.09
CA GLU A 275 -29.26 10.40 -4.28
C GLU A 275 -29.13 11.39 -5.44
N LYS A 276 -27.98 12.08 -5.56
CA LYS A 276 -27.69 12.93 -6.72
C LYS A 276 -27.67 12.15 -8.03
N ILE A 277 -27.13 10.93 -8.03
CA ILE A 277 -27.13 10.06 -9.21
C ILE A 277 -28.56 9.68 -9.60
N ILE A 278 -29.39 9.27 -8.63
CA ILE A 278 -30.81 8.95 -8.88
C ILE A 278 -31.54 10.16 -9.44
N GLN A 279 -31.35 11.35 -8.86
CA GLN A 279 -31.95 12.57 -9.38
C GLN A 279 -31.47 12.90 -10.81
N SER A 280 -30.18 12.70 -11.10
CA SER A 280 -29.64 12.91 -12.46
C SER A 280 -30.18 11.88 -13.45
N SER A 281 -30.38 10.63 -13.03
CA SER A 281 -30.97 9.55 -13.83
C SER A 281 -32.45 9.83 -14.13
N GLN A 282 -33.22 10.27 -13.14
CA GLN A 282 -34.61 10.70 -13.32
C GLN A 282 -34.71 11.90 -14.27
N LYS A 283 -33.81 12.89 -14.15
CA LYS A 283 -33.74 14.02 -15.09
C LYS A 283 -33.41 13.57 -16.51
N ALA A 284 -32.50 12.61 -16.68
CA ALA A 284 -32.19 12.03 -17.99
C ALA A 284 -33.39 11.25 -18.56
N GLN A 285 -34.06 10.44 -17.73
CA GLN A 285 -35.25 9.68 -18.14
C GLN A 285 -36.40 10.61 -18.56
N THR A 286 -36.69 11.65 -17.77
CA THR A 286 -37.73 12.63 -18.11
C THR A 286 -37.38 13.42 -19.36
N ALA A 287 -36.10 13.78 -19.57
CA ALA A 287 -35.65 14.41 -20.81
C ALA A 287 -35.81 13.49 -22.03
N LEU A 288 -35.48 12.19 -21.90
CA LEU A 288 -35.66 11.20 -22.96
C LEU A 288 -37.14 10.97 -23.28
N LEU A 289 -37.99 10.83 -22.25
CA LEU A 289 -39.43 10.70 -22.42
C LEU A 289 -40.02 11.93 -23.14
N LYS A 290 -39.57 13.14 -22.77
CA LYS A 290 -39.99 14.38 -23.42
C LYS A 290 -39.55 14.48 -24.88
N ILE A 291 -38.36 13.97 -25.23
CA ILE A 291 -37.90 13.91 -26.62
C ILE A 291 -38.72 12.87 -27.41
N LEU A 292 -39.00 11.71 -26.82
CA LEU A 292 -39.81 10.66 -27.45
C LEU A 292 -41.26 11.12 -27.70
N GLU A 293 -41.83 11.90 -26.79
CA GLU A 293 -43.17 12.50 -26.95
C GLU A 293 -43.25 13.45 -28.15
N LEU A 294 -42.14 14.14 -28.48
CA LEU A 294 -42.08 15.06 -29.62
C LEU A 294 -41.91 14.34 -30.97
N TYR A 295 -41.41 13.10 -30.99
CA TYR A 295 -41.08 12.38 -32.23
C TYR A 295 -42.06 11.25 -32.58
N ASP A 296 -42.66 10.53 -31.62
CA ASP A 296 -43.59 9.45 -31.93
C ASP A 296 -44.47 9.03 -30.73
N HIS A 297 -45.77 9.34 -30.75
CA HIS A 297 -46.72 8.97 -29.68
C HIS A 297 -46.95 7.46 -29.56
N SER A 298 -46.67 6.69 -30.62
CA SER A 298 -46.93 5.24 -30.68
C SER A 298 -45.91 4.41 -29.86
N LEU A 299 -44.64 4.83 -29.84
CA LEU A 299 -43.57 4.20 -29.08
C LEU A 299 -43.67 4.49 -27.57
N LEU A 300 -44.17 5.68 -27.22
CA LEU A 300 -44.33 6.11 -25.83
C LEU A 300 -45.31 5.21 -25.06
N HIS A 301 -46.44 4.84 -25.67
CA HIS A 301 -47.42 3.95 -25.07
C HIS A 301 -46.87 2.53 -24.82
N ARG A 302 -45.93 2.05 -25.67
CA ARG A 302 -45.33 0.72 -25.52
C ARG A 302 -44.31 0.68 -24.37
N ILE A 303 -43.53 1.74 -24.21
CA ILE A 303 -42.51 1.86 -23.14
C ILE A 303 -43.15 2.08 -21.76
N LEU A 304 -44.26 2.83 -21.69
CA LEU A 304 -44.99 3.02 -20.42
C LEU A 304 -45.57 1.70 -19.88
N ILE A 305 -46.01 0.79 -20.75
CA ILE A 305 -46.53 -0.53 -20.33
C ILE A 305 -45.42 -1.41 -19.76
N GLU A 306 -44.21 -1.37 -20.33
CA GLU A 306 -43.09 -2.21 -19.87
C GLU A 306 -42.41 -1.69 -18.59
N THR A 307 -42.54 -0.40 -18.27
CA THR A 307 -41.91 0.21 -17.09
C THR A 307 -42.81 0.27 -15.85
N CYS A 308 -44.07 -0.17 -15.93
CA CYS A 308 -45.03 -0.20 -14.82
C CYS A 308 -45.16 -1.57 -14.12
N ILE A 309 -44.21 -2.49 -14.31
CA ILE A 309 -44.07 -3.76 -13.55
C ILE A 309 -42.80 -3.67 -12.70
#